data_AF-A0AAX1PHN8-F1
#
_entry.id   AF-A0AAX1PHN8-F1
#
_cell.length_a   1.000
_cell.length_b   1.000
_cell.length_c   1.000
_cell.angle_alpha   90.00
_cell.angle_beta   90.00
_cell.angle_gamma   90.00
#
_symmetry.space_group_name_H-M   'P 1'
#
loop_
_entity.id
_entity.type
_entity.pdbx_description
1 polymer ?
#
loop_
_entity_poly.entity_id
_entity_poly.type
_entity_poly.pdbx_seq_one_letter_code
_entity_poly.pdbx_strand_id
1 'polypeptide(L)' 'ALAERVNGILKGELLLQSPQDLAQAREMVREEVDVYNEERPHHALKYRTPDAVHRGF' A
#
# COMPACT_ATOMS: atom_id res chain seq x y z
N ALA A 1 0.14 12.52 -9.71
CA ALA A 1 0.07 12.77 -8.25
C ALA A 1 -0.59 11.66 -7.41
N LEU A 2 -1.28 10.65 -7.97
CA LEU A 2 -1.80 9.52 -7.16
C LEU A 2 -0.67 8.61 -6.64
N ALA A 3 0.27 8.25 -7.52
CA ALA A 3 1.42 7.41 -7.19
C ALA A 3 2.36 8.05 -6.15
N GLU A 4 2.53 9.38 -6.15
CA GLU A 4 3.33 10.08 -5.14
C GLU A 4 2.68 10.02 -3.75
N ARG A 5 1.35 10.12 -3.68
CA ARG A 5 0.61 9.97 -2.42
C ARG A 5 0.68 8.54 -1.89
N VAL A 6 0.56 7.54 -2.77
CA VAL A 6 0.75 6.13 -2.42
C VAL A 6 2.16 5.91 -1.88
N ASN A 7 3.19 6.43 -2.55
CA ASN A 7 4.57 6.34 -2.09
C ASN A 7 4.80 7.02 -0.72
N GLY A 8 4.16 8.16 -0.46
CA GLY A 8 4.25 8.83 0.83
C GLY A 8 3.64 8.01 1.97
N ILE A 9 2.53 7.33 1.72
CA ILE A 9 1.86 6.44 2.68
C ILE A 9 2.70 5.18 2.92
N LEU A 10 3.11 4.49 1.85
CA LEU A 10 3.90 3.25 1.96
C LEU A 10 5.22 3.49 2.70
N LYS A 11 5.90 4.62 2.43
CA LYS A 11 7.19 4.95 3.05
C LYS A 11 7.07 5.58 4.44
N GLY A 12 5.99 6.31 4.73
CA GLY A 12 5.85 7.11 5.94
C GLY A 12 5.01 6.48 7.04
N GLU A 13 4.07 5.59 6.69
CA GLU A 13 3.13 5.00 7.65
C GLU A 13 3.36 3.49 7.86
N LEU A 14 4.03 2.84 6.91
CA LEU A 14 3.96 1.39 6.70
C LEU A 14 5.36 0.74 6.78
N LEU A 15 6.37 1.32 6.12
CA LEU A 15 7.79 1.02 6.36
C LEU A 15 8.29 1.57 7.72
N LEU A 16 7.85 0.95 8.82
CA LEU A 16 8.22 1.31 10.20
C LEU A 16 9.65 0.92 10.57
N GLN A 17 10.30 0.09 9.74
CA GLN A 17 11.68 -0.37 9.93
C GLN A 17 12.47 -0.20 8.62
N SER A 18 13.74 0.16 8.73
CA SER A 18 14.62 0.22 7.56
C SER A 18 15.02 -1.19 7.13
N PRO A 19 14.90 -1.53 5.84
CA PRO A 19 15.39 -2.81 5.34
C PRO A 19 16.92 -2.87 5.43
N GLN A 20 17.45 -4.05 5.73
CA GLN A 20 18.87 -4.35 5.84
C GLN A 20 19.53 -4.51 4.47
N ASP A 21 18.78 -4.95 3.47
CA ASP A 21 19.25 -5.12 2.10
C ASP A 21 18.13 -4.89 1.07
N LEU A 22 18.50 -4.96 -0.22
CA LEU A 22 17.56 -4.73 -1.32
C LEU A 22 16.50 -5.82 -1.45
N ALA A 23 16.81 -7.06 -1.05
CA ALA A 23 15.85 -8.15 -1.11
C ALA A 23 14.76 -7.94 -0.05
N GLN A 24 15.15 -7.62 1.18
CA GLN A 24 14.22 -7.26 2.25
C GLN A 24 13.42 -6.01 1.89
N ALA A 25 14.04 -4.99 1.29
CA ALA A 25 13.33 -3.78 0.85
C ALA A 25 12.22 -4.11 -0.16
N ARG A 26 12.49 -5.03 -1.10
CA ARG A 26 11.49 -5.47 -2.10
C ARG A 26 10.35 -6.25 -1.47
N GLU A 27 10.65 -7.11 -0.52
CA GLU A 27 9.66 -7.89 0.23
C GLU A 27 8.74 -6.99 1.03
N MET A 28 9.31 -6.09 1.83
CA MET A 28 8.54 -5.12 2.61
C MET A 28 7.66 -4.27 1.71
N VAL A 29 8.20 -3.71 0.61
CA VAL A 29 7.38 -2.91 -0.32
C VAL A 29 6.23 -3.73 -0.93
N ARG A 30 6.44 -5.00 -1.23
CA ARG A 30 5.37 -5.88 -1.75
C ARG A 30 4.27 -6.07 -0.71
N GLU A 31 4.63 -6.41 0.52
CA GLU A 31 3.68 -6.58 1.62
C GLU A 31 2.87 -5.30 1.86
N GLU A 32 3.51 -4.15 1.87
CA GLU A 32 2.83 -2.87 2.08
C GLU A 32 1.87 -2.50 0.94
N VAL A 33 2.23 -2.86 -0.31
CA VAL A 33 1.34 -2.69 -1.46
C VAL A 33 0.12 -3.59 -1.34
N ASP A 34 0.30 -4.84 -0.90
CA ASP A 34 -0.79 -5.80 -0.70
C ASP A 34 -1.74 -5.29 0.41
N VAL A 35 -1.21 -4.85 1.55
CA VAL A 35 -2.00 -4.25 2.65
C VAL A 35 -2.78 -3.02 2.16
N TYR A 36 -2.16 -2.13 1.38
CA TYR A 36 -2.82 -0.94 0.84
C TYR A 36 -4.00 -1.28 -0.09
N ASN A 37 -3.83 -2.30 -0.93
CA ASN A 37 -4.79 -2.68 -1.97
C ASN A 37 -5.90 -3.59 -1.46
N GLU A 38 -5.59 -4.50 -0.53
CA GLU A 38 -6.53 -5.54 -0.10
C GLU A 38 -7.18 -5.24 1.25
N GLU A 39 -6.45 -4.58 2.16
CA GLU A 39 -6.88 -4.45 3.56
C GLU A 39 -7.27 -3.02 3.93
N ARG A 40 -6.58 -1.99 3.41
CA ARG A 40 -6.83 -0.60 3.81
C ARG A 40 -8.13 -0.06 3.20
N PRO A 41 -9.13 0.31 4.02
CA PRO A 41 -10.34 0.97 3.54
C PRO A 41 -10.04 2.43 3.22
N HIS A 42 -10.41 2.89 2.01
CA HIS A 42 -10.16 4.28 1.62
C HIS A 42 -11.44 5.10 1.69
N HIS A 43 -11.37 6.26 2.34
CA HIS A 43 -12.49 7.18 2.44
C HIS A 43 -13.01 7.60 1.04
N ALA A 44 -12.10 7.83 0.09
CA ALA A 44 -12.44 8.17 -1.30
C ALA A 44 -13.19 7.04 -2.03
N LEU A 45 -13.03 5.79 -1.58
CA LEU A 45 -13.70 4.60 -2.13
C LEU A 45 -14.95 4.20 -1.33
N LYS A 46 -15.48 5.10 -0.49
CA LYS A 46 -16.59 4.83 0.44
C LYS A 46 -16.26 3.70 1.42
N TYR A 47 -15.05 3.73 1.99
CA TYR A 47 -14.54 2.72 2.92
C TYR A 47 -14.43 1.31 2.33
N ARG A 48 -14.20 1.24 1.01
CA ARG A 48 -13.82 0.01 0.33
C ARG A 48 -12.33 0.03 0.05
N THR A 49 -11.76 -1.15 -0.12
CA THR A 49 -10.37 -1.33 -0.53
C THR A 49 -10.26 -1.15 -2.05
N PRO A 50 -9.09 -0.77 -2.59
CA PRO A 50 -8.90 -0.63 -4.03
C PRO A 50 -9.31 -1.92 -4.77
N ASP A 51 -8.91 -3.08 -4.24
CA ASP A 51 -9.25 -4.37 -4.83
C ASP A 51 -10.74 -4.67 -4.81
N ALA A 52 -11.45 -4.34 -3.72
CA ALA A 52 -12.89 -4.52 -3.66
C ALA A 52 -13.64 -3.67 -4.71
N VAL A 53 -13.06 -2.55 -5.15
CA VAL A 53 -13.62 -1.71 -6.21
C VAL A 53 -13.24 -2.23 -7.61
N HIS A 54 -12.02 -2.76 -7.78
CA HIS A 54 -11.51 -3.23 -9.08
C HIS A 54 -11.96 -4.67 -9.43
N ARG A 55 -12.08 -5.59 -8.47
CA ARG A 55 -12.56 -6.97 -8.70
C ARG A 55 -14.07 -7.08 -8.97
N GLY A 56 -14.81 -5.98 -8.83
CA GLY A 56 -16.27 -5.92 -9.06
C GLY A 56 -16.70 -5.65 -10.49
N PHE A 57 -15.79 -5.73 -11.48
CA PHE A 57 -16.06 -5.56 -12.92
C PHE A 57 -15.91 -6.88 -13.67
#